data_AF-D4E8L5-F1
#
_entry.id   AF-D4E8L5-F1
#
_cell.length_a   1.000
_cell.length_b   1.000
_cell.length_c   1.000
_cell.angle_alpha   90.00
_cell.angle_beta   90.00
_cell.angle_gamma   90.00
#
_symmetry.space_group_name_H-M   'P 1'
#
loop_
_entity.id
_entity.type
_entity.pdbx_description
1 polymer ?
#
loop_
_entity_poly.entity_id
_entity_poly.type
_entity_poly.pdbx_seq_one_letter_code
_entity_poly.pdbx_strand_id
1 'polypeptide(L)'
;MWLSRNEQLDWAISNYWYDAASGHFPWQNNFWLDLINHRLLKISVIGAAAASLLWAIYQRHARLAFCMLLLGIGPLVVGVLKASSAHSCPWDLLEYGGQAMSYPLLGAVPPHPGPGRCFPGGHASSGFALMAVFFLFYPLRPRIAYTWWFGGLTLGMLMGFGQVMRGAHFFSHNLWAGWWVWFSQLAVYWWVSGYLSRKTR
;
A
#
# COMPACT_ATOMS: atom_id res chain seq x y z
N MET A 1 3.48 9.11 16.02
CA MET A 1 2.67 7.91 16.35
C MET A 1 1.58 8.24 17.39
N TRP A 2 0.77 9.29 17.17
CA TRP A 2 -0.37 9.64 18.06
C TRP A 2 -1.73 9.44 17.36
N LEU A 3 -1.75 9.50 16.02
CA LEU A 3 -2.97 9.36 15.20
C LEU A 3 -3.63 7.96 15.23
N SER A 4 -2.87 6.90 15.52
CA SER A 4 -3.38 5.51 15.53
C SER A 4 -3.65 4.97 16.94
N ARG A 5 -3.29 5.70 18.00
CA ARG A 5 -3.39 5.19 19.38
C ARG A 5 -4.83 4.99 19.83
N ASN A 6 -5.75 5.81 19.32
CA ASN A 6 -7.17 5.77 19.67
C ASN A 6 -8.06 5.46 18.46
N GLU A 7 -7.49 5.22 17.27
CA GLU A 7 -8.21 4.95 16.00
C GLU A 7 -9.29 5.96 15.61
N GLN A 8 -9.38 7.10 16.30
CA GLN A 8 -10.48 8.07 16.14
C GLN A 8 -10.61 8.56 14.70
N LEU A 9 -9.49 8.76 14.01
CA LEU A 9 -9.49 9.18 12.62
C LEU A 9 -9.97 8.09 11.68
N ASP A 10 -9.62 6.83 11.96
CA ASP A 10 -10.08 5.69 11.17
C ASP A 10 -11.59 5.51 11.31
N TRP A 11 -12.10 5.55 12.55
CA TRP A 11 -13.54 5.53 12.82
C TRP A 11 -14.26 6.72 12.21
N ALA A 12 -13.76 7.95 12.37
CA ALA A 12 -14.40 9.14 11.82
C ALA A 12 -14.53 9.08 10.28
N ILE A 13 -13.48 8.64 9.59
CA ILE A 13 -13.51 8.54 8.12
C ILE A 13 -14.41 7.38 7.70
N SER A 14 -14.31 6.20 8.31
CA SER A 14 -15.13 5.05 7.93
C SER A 14 -16.61 5.26 8.23
N ASN A 15 -16.96 5.88 9.36
CA ASN A 15 -18.34 6.22 9.71
C ASN A 15 -19.01 7.16 8.69
N TYR A 16 -18.25 8.05 8.06
CA TYR A 16 -18.78 8.92 7.00
C TYR A 16 -19.27 8.14 5.77
N TRP A 17 -18.64 6.99 5.48
CA TRP A 17 -18.97 6.14 4.33
C TRP A 17 -19.89 4.97 4.67
N TYR A 18 -20.16 4.76 5.96
CA TYR A 18 -21.05 3.71 6.43
C TYR A 18 -22.50 4.20 6.48
N ASP A 19 -23.43 3.37 6.01
CA ASP A 19 -24.85 3.65 6.14
C ASP A 19 -25.46 2.78 7.26
N ALA A 20 -25.70 3.41 8.40
CA ALA A 20 -26.27 2.75 9.57
C ALA A 20 -27.72 2.29 9.36
N ALA A 21 -28.47 2.90 8.42
CA ALA A 21 -29.85 2.50 8.15
C ALA A 21 -29.91 1.16 7.41
N SER A 22 -28.96 0.93 6.50
CA SER A 22 -28.87 -0.30 5.70
C SER A 22 -27.88 -1.32 6.27
N GLY A 23 -27.12 -0.95 7.30
CA GLY A 23 -26.21 -1.84 8.02
C GLY A 23 -24.95 -2.22 7.23
N HIS A 24 -24.62 -1.51 6.14
CA HIS A 24 -23.47 -1.84 5.29
C HIS A 24 -22.80 -0.59 4.68
N PHE A 25 -21.64 -0.78 4.06
CA PHE A 25 -21.00 0.26 3.25
C PHE A 25 -21.64 0.30 1.86
N PRO A 26 -22.31 1.39 1.45
CA PRO A 26 -23.02 1.45 0.16
C PRO A 26 -22.12 1.17 -1.05
N TRP A 27 -20.82 1.47 -0.92
CA TRP A 27 -19.83 1.30 -1.97
C TRP A 27 -19.16 -0.08 -2.00
N GLN A 28 -19.43 -0.96 -1.03
CA GLN A 28 -18.75 -2.26 -0.85
C GLN A 28 -18.67 -3.07 -2.14
N ASN A 29 -19.81 -3.17 -2.84
CA ASN A 29 -20.00 -3.94 -4.07
C ASN A 29 -20.01 -3.09 -5.35
N ASN A 30 -19.49 -1.86 -5.28
CA ASN A 30 -19.50 -0.97 -6.44
C ASN A 30 -18.53 -1.47 -7.52
N PHE A 31 -19.10 -1.85 -8.67
CA PHE A 31 -18.38 -2.40 -9.81
C PHE A 31 -17.27 -1.47 -10.34
N TRP A 32 -17.52 -0.16 -10.41
CA TRP A 32 -16.57 0.80 -10.97
C TRP A 32 -15.36 0.99 -10.06
N LEU A 33 -15.58 1.09 -8.75
CA LEU A 33 -14.50 1.15 -7.77
C LEU A 33 -13.67 -0.13 -7.78
N ASP A 34 -14.30 -1.29 -7.93
CA ASP A 34 -13.55 -2.54 -8.07
C ASP A 34 -12.80 -2.61 -9.41
N LEU A 35 -13.45 -2.37 -10.54
CA LEU A 35 -12.82 -2.47 -11.86
C LEU A 35 -11.62 -1.51 -11.99
N ILE A 36 -11.80 -0.24 -11.63
CA ILE A 36 -10.76 0.79 -11.78
C ILE A 36 -9.62 0.53 -10.80
N ASN A 37 -9.93 0.38 -9.51
CA ASN A 37 -8.93 0.34 -8.45
C ASN A 37 -8.31 -1.06 -8.28
N HIS A 38 -9.12 -2.12 -8.39
CA HIS A 38 -8.69 -3.49 -8.14
C HIS A 38 -8.13 -4.17 -9.40
N ARG A 39 -8.76 -4.02 -10.57
CA ARG A 39 -8.36 -4.74 -11.78
C ARG A 39 -7.44 -3.93 -12.68
N LEU A 40 -7.87 -2.77 -13.16
CA LEU A 40 -7.15 -2.06 -14.22
C LEU A 40 -5.84 -1.45 -13.70
N LEU A 41 -5.91 -0.57 -12.69
CA LEU A 41 -4.73 0.13 -12.19
C LEU A 41 -3.64 -0.83 -11.67
N LYS A 42 -4.04 -1.79 -10.83
CA LYS A 42 -3.10 -2.74 -10.24
C LYS A 42 -2.41 -3.62 -11.30
N ILE A 43 -3.18 -4.19 -12.23
CA ILE A 43 -2.63 -5.07 -13.27
C ILE A 43 -1.77 -4.26 -14.25
N SER A 44 -2.19 -3.05 -14.61
CA SER A 44 -1.40 -2.18 -15.49
C SER A 44 -0.06 -1.79 -14.87
N VAL A 45 -0.02 -1.43 -13.58
CA VAL A 45 1.24 -1.10 -12.88
C VAL A 45 2.18 -2.32 -12.83
N ILE A 46 1.66 -3.49 -12.45
CA ILE A 46 2.46 -4.72 -12.38
C ILE A 46 2.95 -5.13 -13.76
N GLY A 47 2.07 -5.12 -14.77
CA GLY A 47 2.39 -5.47 -16.14
C GLY A 47 3.43 -4.53 -16.76
N ALA A 48 3.28 -3.22 -16.57
CA ALA A 48 4.25 -2.24 -17.03
C ALA A 48 5.61 -2.40 -16.33
N ALA A 49 5.63 -2.67 -15.03
CA ALA A 49 6.85 -2.92 -14.28
C ALA A 49 7.56 -4.21 -14.73
N ALA A 50 6.80 -5.29 -14.93
CA ALA A 50 7.34 -6.57 -15.43
C ALA A 50 7.90 -6.43 -16.85
N ALA A 51 7.16 -5.80 -17.76
CA ALA A 51 7.63 -5.54 -19.13
C ALA A 51 8.89 -4.67 -19.13
N SER A 52 8.91 -3.60 -18.32
CA SER A 52 10.08 -2.73 -18.17
C SER A 52 11.28 -3.45 -17.57
N LEU A 53 11.06 -4.38 -16.64
CA LEU A 53 12.12 -5.22 -16.06
C LEU A 53 12.71 -6.16 -17.11
N LEU A 54 11.86 -6.88 -17.86
CA LEU A 54 12.30 -7.78 -18.94
C LEU A 54 13.07 -7.01 -20.01
N TRP A 55 12.56 -5.85 -20.42
CA TRP A 55 13.24 -4.95 -21.35
C TRP A 55 14.59 -4.47 -20.79
N ALA A 56 14.64 -4.08 -19.52
CA ALA A 56 15.88 -3.64 -18.88
C ALA A 56 16.92 -4.75 -18.80
N ILE A 57 16.50 -5.99 -18.54
CA ILE A 57 17.37 -7.17 -18.52
C ILE A 57 17.89 -7.43 -19.95
N TYR A 58 17.01 -7.43 -20.95
CA TYR A 58 17.37 -7.63 -22.35
C TYR A 58 18.38 -6.61 -22.85
N GLN A 59 18.14 -5.32 -22.58
CA GLN A 59 19.02 -4.23 -22.96
C GLN A 59 20.24 -4.07 -22.04
N ARG A 60 20.35 -4.85 -20.96
CA ARG A 60 21.39 -4.73 -19.90
C ARG A 60 21.41 -3.36 -19.20
N HIS A 61 20.25 -2.71 -19.09
CA HIS A 61 20.07 -1.44 -18.38
C HIS A 61 19.95 -1.67 -16.86
N ALA A 62 21.08 -1.93 -16.19
CA ALA A 62 21.12 -2.31 -14.76
C ALA A 62 20.35 -1.35 -13.83
N ARG A 63 20.42 -0.04 -14.06
CA ARG A 63 19.71 0.96 -13.24
C ARG A 63 18.20 0.86 -13.35
N LEU A 64 17.68 0.60 -14.56
CA LEU A 64 16.25 0.42 -14.79
C LEU A 64 15.78 -0.91 -14.19
N ALA A 65 16.55 -1.99 -14.38
CA ALA A 65 16.23 -3.29 -13.77
C ALA A 65 16.16 -3.19 -12.25
N PHE A 66 17.15 -2.53 -11.61
CA PHE A 66 17.14 -2.30 -10.17
C PHE A 66 15.92 -1.47 -9.72
N CYS A 67 15.58 -0.41 -10.45
CA CYS A 67 14.37 0.37 -10.17
C CYS A 67 13.09 -0.47 -10.22
N MET A 68 12.95 -1.38 -11.18
CA MET A 68 11.78 -2.25 -11.28
C MET A 68 11.73 -3.30 -10.16
N LEU A 69 12.89 -3.78 -9.70
CA LEU A 69 12.97 -4.62 -8.49
C LEU A 69 12.54 -3.86 -7.23
N LEU A 70 12.95 -2.60 -7.09
CA LEU A 70 12.47 -1.72 -6.00
C LEU A 70 10.97 -1.42 -6.11
N LEU A 71 10.41 -1.36 -7.32
CA LEU A 71 8.96 -1.25 -7.49
C LEU A 71 8.26 -2.49 -6.89
N GLY A 72 8.82 -3.68 -7.09
CA GLY A 72 8.28 -4.94 -6.55
C GLY A 72 8.46 -5.14 -5.03
N ILE A 73 9.56 -4.66 -4.43
CA ILE A 73 9.88 -4.98 -3.02
C ILE A 73 8.84 -4.43 -2.03
N GLY A 74 8.30 -3.24 -2.28
CA GLY A 74 7.31 -2.61 -1.40
C GLY A 74 6.02 -3.43 -1.28
N PRO A 75 5.30 -3.70 -2.38
CA PRO A 75 4.13 -4.57 -2.39
C PRO A 75 4.41 -5.98 -1.85
N LEU A 76 5.60 -6.52 -2.09
CA LEU A 76 6.00 -7.82 -1.53
C LEU A 76 6.02 -7.78 0.01
N VAL A 77 6.70 -6.80 0.60
CA VAL A 77 6.75 -6.62 2.07
C VAL A 77 5.34 -6.43 2.63
N VAL A 78 4.53 -5.57 2.01
CA VAL A 78 3.13 -5.37 2.44
C VAL A 78 2.32 -6.66 2.34
N GLY A 79 2.50 -7.44 1.28
CA GLY A 79 1.83 -8.72 1.10
C GLY A 79 2.17 -9.73 2.20
N VAL A 80 3.45 -9.83 2.57
CA VAL A 80 3.92 -10.70 3.66
C VAL A 80 3.32 -10.25 5.00
N LEU A 81 3.42 -8.96 5.33
CA LEU A 81 2.86 -8.41 6.57
C LEU A 81 1.35 -8.62 6.66
N LYS A 82 0.64 -8.39 5.54
CA LYS A 82 -0.80 -8.62 5.43
C LYS A 82 -1.16 -10.08 5.64
N ALA A 83 -0.40 -11.02 5.09
CA ALA A 83 -0.67 -12.45 5.26
C ALA A 83 -0.59 -12.92 6.72
N SER A 84 0.25 -12.28 7.54
CA SER A 84 0.41 -12.55 8.98
C SER A 84 -0.49 -11.73 9.90
N SER A 85 -1.30 -10.82 9.35
CA SER A 85 -2.07 -9.87 10.16
C SER A 85 -3.38 -10.47 10.65
N ALA A 86 -3.68 -10.29 11.94
CA ALA A 86 -4.96 -10.68 12.54
C ALA A 86 -6.05 -9.61 12.39
N HIS A 87 -5.71 -8.41 11.91
CA HIS A 87 -6.66 -7.31 11.76
C HIS A 87 -7.68 -7.62 10.68
N SER A 88 -8.96 -7.55 11.04
CA SER A 88 -10.07 -7.68 10.11
C SER A 88 -10.41 -6.35 9.44
N CYS A 89 -11.14 -6.41 8.33
CA CYS A 89 -11.52 -5.22 7.58
C CYS A 89 -12.74 -4.54 8.19
N PRO A 90 -12.90 -3.20 8.01
CA PRO A 90 -14.02 -2.48 8.58
C PRO A 90 -15.38 -3.14 8.30
N TRP A 91 -15.66 -3.58 7.07
CA TRP A 91 -16.91 -4.27 6.74
C TRP A 91 -17.15 -5.59 7.51
N ASP A 92 -16.13 -6.17 8.13
CA ASP A 92 -16.21 -7.43 8.87
C ASP A 92 -16.38 -7.18 10.38
N LEU A 93 -16.26 -5.93 10.83
CA LEU A 93 -16.33 -5.56 12.24
C LEU A 93 -17.78 -5.50 12.76
N LEU A 94 -17.98 -5.83 14.03
CA LEU A 94 -19.28 -5.77 14.71
C LEU A 94 -19.95 -4.40 14.57
N GLU A 95 -19.16 -3.32 14.66
CA GLU A 95 -19.62 -1.94 14.56
C GLU A 95 -20.23 -1.61 13.19
N TYR A 96 -19.89 -2.38 12.15
CA TYR A 96 -20.37 -2.20 10.79
C TYR A 96 -21.24 -3.35 10.28
N GLY A 97 -21.83 -4.14 11.19
CA GLY A 97 -22.74 -5.25 10.86
C GLY A 97 -22.05 -6.59 10.60
N GLY A 98 -20.74 -6.67 10.80
CA GLY A 98 -19.94 -7.89 10.69
C GLY A 98 -19.91 -8.73 11.98
N GLN A 99 -18.87 -9.53 12.17
CA GLN A 99 -18.72 -10.51 13.26
C GLN A 99 -17.35 -10.46 13.96
N ALA A 100 -16.42 -9.63 13.49
CA ALA A 100 -15.08 -9.50 14.01
C ALA A 100 -15.00 -8.44 15.11
N MET A 101 -14.19 -8.70 16.15
CA MET A 101 -13.90 -7.68 17.16
C MET A 101 -12.88 -6.67 16.64
N SER A 102 -13.18 -5.39 16.78
CA SER A 102 -12.22 -4.32 16.58
C SER A 102 -11.21 -4.29 17.73
N TYR A 103 -9.96 -3.93 17.44
CA TYR A 103 -8.94 -3.73 18.46
C TYR A 103 -7.86 -2.77 17.94
N PRO A 104 -7.18 -2.02 18.84
CA PRO A 104 -6.17 -1.06 18.44
C PRO A 104 -5.11 -1.65 17.52
N LEU A 105 -4.66 -0.88 16.52
CA LEU A 105 -3.73 -1.35 15.50
C LEU A 105 -2.47 -2.06 16.04
N LEU A 106 -1.91 -1.54 17.14
CA LEU A 106 -0.74 -2.09 17.84
C LEU A 106 -1.12 -2.73 19.20
N GLY A 107 -2.39 -3.06 19.38
CA GLY A 107 -2.94 -3.70 20.57
C GLY A 107 -2.76 -5.22 20.56
N ALA A 108 -3.11 -5.85 21.68
CA ALA A 108 -3.16 -7.30 21.78
C ALA A 108 -4.30 -7.87 20.94
N VAL A 109 -4.04 -8.97 20.26
CA VAL A 109 -5.03 -9.65 19.42
C VAL A 109 -6.10 -10.29 20.30
N PRO A 110 -7.40 -9.99 20.09
CA PRO A 110 -8.48 -10.58 20.88
C PRO A 110 -8.71 -12.06 20.50
N PRO A 111 -9.47 -12.82 21.31
CA PRO A 111 -9.77 -14.24 21.03
C PRO A 111 -10.52 -14.49 19.72
N HIS A 112 -11.32 -13.53 19.25
CA HIS A 112 -12.07 -13.60 17.99
C HIS A 112 -11.77 -12.38 17.10
N PRO A 113 -10.57 -12.33 16.48
CA PRO A 113 -10.14 -11.18 15.69
C PRO A 113 -10.79 -11.16 14.29
N GLY A 114 -11.50 -12.22 13.90
CA GLY A 114 -12.16 -12.36 12.60
C GLY A 114 -11.26 -12.93 11.50
N PRO A 115 -11.62 -12.71 10.20
CA PRO A 115 -10.90 -13.28 9.06
C PRO A 115 -9.44 -12.80 8.91
N GLY A 116 -9.10 -11.66 9.52
CA GLY A 116 -7.76 -11.10 9.49
C GLY A 116 -7.34 -10.62 8.09
N ARG A 117 -6.03 -10.54 7.86
CA ARG A 117 -5.39 -10.19 6.59
C ARG A 117 -5.81 -8.84 6.02
N CYS A 118 -6.27 -7.91 6.85
CA CYS A 118 -6.68 -6.59 6.38
C CYS A 118 -5.54 -5.56 6.42
N PHE A 119 -4.68 -5.61 7.44
CA PHE A 119 -3.59 -4.65 7.60
C PHE A 119 -2.24 -5.23 7.18
N PRO A 120 -1.37 -4.51 6.42
CA PRO A 120 -1.58 -3.19 5.82
C PRO A 120 -2.38 -3.23 4.49
N GLY A 121 -2.71 -2.03 3.98
CA GLY A 121 -3.49 -1.83 2.75
C GLY A 121 -2.80 -2.34 1.49
N GLY A 122 -3.25 -3.48 0.96
CA GLY A 122 -2.61 -4.16 -0.18
C GLY A 122 -2.84 -3.48 -1.53
N HIS A 123 -3.96 -2.78 -1.72
CA HIS A 123 -4.21 -2.04 -2.95
C HIS A 123 -3.40 -0.74 -3.00
N ALA A 124 -3.36 0.00 -1.88
CA ALA A 124 -2.60 1.22 -1.77
C ALA A 124 -1.10 1.01 -2.03
N SER A 125 -0.54 -0.12 -1.58
CA SER A 125 0.87 -0.43 -1.80
C SER A 125 1.27 -0.51 -3.27
N SER A 126 0.34 -0.89 -4.16
CA SER A 126 0.60 -0.95 -5.61
C SER A 126 0.79 0.45 -6.20
N GLY A 127 0.05 1.46 -5.72
CA GLY A 127 0.24 2.85 -6.12
C GLY A 127 1.52 3.45 -5.53
N PHE A 128 1.78 3.21 -4.23
CA PHE A 128 3.00 3.65 -3.56
C PHE A 128 4.26 3.03 -4.17
N ALA A 129 4.17 1.86 -4.79
CA ALA A 129 5.30 1.21 -5.46
C ALA A 129 6.00 2.13 -6.48
N LEU A 130 5.27 3.02 -7.15
CA LEU A 130 5.81 3.98 -8.11
C LEU A 130 6.82 4.97 -7.49
N MET A 131 6.82 5.14 -6.17
CA MET A 131 7.84 5.92 -5.47
C MET A 131 9.26 5.38 -5.72
N ALA A 132 9.42 4.09 -6.10
CA ALA A 132 10.71 3.51 -6.49
C ALA A 132 11.37 4.25 -7.67
N VAL A 133 10.58 4.84 -8.57
CA VAL A 133 11.09 5.59 -9.73
C VAL A 133 11.90 6.83 -9.30
N PHE A 134 11.72 7.31 -8.08
CA PHE A 134 12.60 8.30 -7.45
C PHE A 134 14.08 7.93 -7.60
N PHE A 135 14.44 6.67 -7.31
CA PHE A 135 15.82 6.17 -7.33
C PHE A 135 16.41 6.04 -8.75
N LEU A 136 15.55 5.99 -9.78
CA LEU A 136 15.99 6.01 -11.18
C LEU A 136 16.53 7.37 -11.60
N PHE A 137 16.06 8.46 -10.99
CA PHE A 137 16.45 9.82 -11.38
C PHE A 137 17.36 10.49 -10.35
N TYR A 138 17.26 10.13 -9.08
CA TYR A 138 18.11 10.67 -8.02
C TYR A 138 19.55 10.13 -8.10
N PRO A 139 20.61 10.95 -7.88
CA PRO A 139 20.59 12.40 -7.61
C PRO A 139 20.68 13.28 -8.87
N LEU A 140 20.82 12.69 -10.06
CA LEU A 140 21.11 13.40 -11.32
C LEU A 140 19.98 14.35 -11.79
N ARG A 141 18.71 14.01 -11.54
CA ARG A 141 17.54 14.81 -11.93
C ARG A 141 16.53 14.88 -10.77
N PRO A 142 16.83 15.66 -9.69
CA PRO A 142 16.05 15.64 -8.46
C PRO A 142 14.61 16.10 -8.65
N ARG A 143 14.36 17.09 -9.52
CA ARG A 143 12.99 17.54 -9.84
C ARG A 143 12.12 16.38 -10.36
N ILE A 144 12.65 15.60 -11.31
CA ILE A 144 11.94 14.44 -11.87
C ILE A 144 11.79 13.33 -10.81
N ALA A 145 12.81 13.12 -9.97
CA ALA A 145 12.74 12.14 -8.90
C ALA A 145 11.57 12.45 -7.95
N TYR A 146 11.46 13.70 -7.47
CA TYR A 146 10.39 14.11 -6.56
C TYR A 146 9.02 14.11 -7.23
N THR A 147 8.90 14.42 -8.53
CA THR A 147 7.60 14.29 -9.21
C THR A 147 7.08 12.85 -9.21
N TRP A 148 7.96 11.87 -9.39
CA TRP A 148 7.57 10.45 -9.30
C TRP A 148 7.25 10.02 -7.88
N TRP A 149 7.98 10.55 -6.90
CA TRP A 149 7.73 10.29 -5.49
C TRP A 149 6.34 10.80 -5.07
N PHE A 150 6.03 12.06 -5.37
CA PHE A 150 4.71 12.63 -5.12
C PHE A 150 3.62 11.95 -5.94
N GLY A 151 3.89 11.61 -7.20
CA GLY A 151 2.96 10.85 -8.04
C GLY A 151 2.59 9.49 -7.44
N GLY A 152 3.57 8.74 -6.96
CA GLY A 152 3.34 7.46 -6.28
C GLY A 152 2.60 7.62 -4.94
N LEU A 153 2.92 8.68 -4.18
CA LEU A 153 2.19 9.03 -2.96
C LEU A 153 0.71 9.32 -3.25
N THR A 154 0.42 10.18 -4.23
CA THR A 154 -0.94 10.52 -4.64
C THR A 154 -1.68 9.29 -5.15
N LEU A 155 -1.05 8.48 -6.01
CA LEU A 155 -1.70 7.28 -6.56
C LEU A 155 -2.03 6.27 -5.47
N GLY A 156 -1.09 5.97 -4.56
CA GLY A 156 -1.31 5.05 -3.45
C GLY A 156 -2.42 5.54 -2.51
N MET A 157 -2.49 6.84 -2.24
CA MET A 157 -3.58 7.44 -1.46
C MET A 157 -4.94 7.33 -2.16
N LEU A 158 -5.03 7.62 -3.45
CA LEU A 158 -6.27 7.50 -4.22
C LEU A 158 -6.77 6.04 -4.23
N MET A 159 -5.85 5.10 -4.50
CA MET A 159 -6.17 3.67 -4.46
C MET A 159 -6.61 3.23 -3.07
N GLY A 160 -5.90 3.66 -2.02
CA GLY A 160 -6.26 3.37 -0.63
C GLY A 160 -7.61 3.95 -0.22
N PHE A 161 -7.87 5.20 -0.58
CA PHE A 161 -9.12 5.89 -0.25
C PHE A 161 -10.34 5.22 -0.91
N GLY A 162 -10.17 4.72 -2.14
CA GLY A 162 -11.16 3.85 -2.79
C GLY A 162 -11.53 2.62 -1.96
N GLN A 163 -10.58 2.05 -1.22
CA GLN A 163 -10.84 0.92 -0.32
C GLN A 163 -11.46 1.36 1.02
N VAL A 164 -11.14 2.56 1.50
CA VAL A 164 -11.79 3.14 2.69
C VAL A 164 -13.28 3.35 2.45
N MET A 165 -13.66 3.93 1.30
CA MET A 165 -15.07 4.13 0.93
C MET A 165 -15.87 2.82 0.89
N ARG A 166 -15.21 1.71 0.52
CA ARG A 166 -15.81 0.37 0.46
C ARG A 166 -15.92 -0.30 1.82
N GLY A 167 -15.30 0.24 2.86
CA GLY A 167 -15.13 -0.46 4.14
C GLY A 167 -14.09 -1.58 4.10
N ALA A 168 -13.24 -1.63 3.07
CA ALA A 168 -12.25 -2.68 2.88
C ALA A 168 -10.94 -2.42 3.66
N HIS A 169 -10.65 -1.18 4.03
CA HIS A 169 -9.47 -0.80 4.80
C HIS A 169 -9.74 0.45 5.63
N PHE A 170 -9.17 0.54 6.83
CA PHE A 170 -9.06 1.82 7.53
C PHE A 170 -8.04 2.74 6.85
N PHE A 171 -8.13 4.05 7.10
CA PHE A 171 -7.22 5.02 6.50
C PHE A 171 -5.77 4.78 6.93
N SER A 172 -5.55 4.49 8.21
CA SER A 172 -4.24 4.15 8.78
C SER A 172 -3.61 2.92 8.12
N HIS A 173 -4.40 1.92 7.70
CA HIS A 173 -3.88 0.74 6.98
C HIS A 173 -3.16 1.15 5.69
N ASN A 174 -3.68 2.17 5.01
CA ASN A 174 -3.08 2.71 3.79
C ASN A 174 -1.84 3.55 4.09
N LEU A 175 -1.87 4.37 5.14
CA LEU A 175 -0.68 5.14 5.56
C LEU A 175 0.49 4.23 5.92
N TRP A 176 0.23 3.16 6.66
CA TRP A 176 1.23 2.16 7.02
C TRP A 176 1.74 1.38 5.80
N ALA A 177 0.88 1.08 4.82
CA ALA A 177 1.33 0.51 3.56
C ALA A 177 2.32 1.44 2.85
N GLY A 178 2.02 2.74 2.77
CA GLY A 178 2.93 3.73 2.21
C GLY A 178 4.26 3.82 2.95
N TRP A 179 4.22 3.79 4.29
CA TRP A 179 5.43 3.78 5.11
C TRP A 179 6.31 2.54 4.83
N TRP A 180 5.73 1.34 4.83
CA TRP A 180 6.47 0.09 4.58
C TRP A 180 7.01 0.00 3.14
N VAL A 181 6.24 0.49 2.16
CA VAL A 181 6.69 0.54 0.76
C VAL A 181 7.90 1.46 0.64
N TRP A 182 7.81 2.70 1.13
CA TRP A 182 8.93 3.63 1.02
C TRP A 182 10.14 3.19 1.83
N PHE A 183 9.93 2.71 3.06
CA PHE A 183 10.99 2.22 3.93
C PHE A 183 11.75 1.05 3.30
N SER A 184 11.05 0.05 2.77
CA SER A 184 11.70 -1.10 2.13
C SER A 184 12.48 -0.71 0.88
N GLN A 185 11.92 0.18 0.04
CA GLN A 185 12.62 0.71 -1.13
C GLN A 185 13.89 1.47 -0.76
N LEU A 186 13.80 2.35 0.23
CA LEU A 186 14.93 3.14 0.72
C LEU A 186 16.02 2.24 1.35
N ALA A 187 15.62 1.27 2.17
CA ALA A 187 16.54 0.34 2.82
C ALA A 187 17.32 -0.49 1.80
N VAL A 188 16.63 -1.06 0.80
CA VAL A 188 17.28 -1.84 -0.26
C VAL A 188 18.17 -0.95 -1.13
N TYR A 189 17.70 0.24 -1.51
CA TYR A 189 18.51 1.20 -2.26
C TYR A 189 19.81 1.54 -1.53
N TRP A 190 19.72 1.85 -0.23
CA TRP A 190 20.87 2.23 0.58
C TRP A 190 21.85 1.07 0.79
N TRP A 191 21.34 -0.15 1.05
CA TRP A 191 22.18 -1.34 1.16
C TRP A 191 22.97 -1.59 -0.14
N VAL A 192 22.28 -1.65 -1.28
CA VAL A 192 22.95 -1.91 -2.57
C VAL A 192 23.95 -0.82 -2.92
N SER A 193 23.56 0.45 -2.78
CA SER A 193 24.43 1.59 -3.10
C SER A 193 25.66 1.65 -2.17
N GLY A 194 25.47 1.38 -0.88
CA GLY A 194 26.55 1.31 0.11
C GLY A 194 27.50 0.15 -0.15
N TYR A 195 26.98 -1.02 -0.52
CA TYR A 195 27.78 -2.19 -0.88
C TYR A 195 28.64 -1.95 -2.13
N LEU A 196 28.06 -1.36 -3.18
CA LEU A 196 28.79 -1.02 -4.41
C LEU A 196 29.90 0.00 -4.13
N SER A 197 29.61 1.03 -3.33
CA SER A 197 30.59 2.07 -2.97
C SER A 197 31.79 1.53 -2.18
N ARG A 198 31.60 0.45 -1.40
CA ARG A 198 32.69 -0.22 -0.65
C ARG A 198 33.57 -1.10 -1.55
N LYS A 199 33.03 -1.66 -2.63
CA LYS A 199 33.79 -2.50 -3.57
C LYS A 199 34.65 -1.70 -4.56
N THR A 200 34.30 -0.44 -4.80
CA THR A 200 35.02 0.46 -5.72
C THR A 200 36.10 1.30 -5.02
N ARG A 201 36.28 1.15 -3.71
CA ARG A 201 37.38 1.73 -2.93
C ARG A 201 38.38 0.63 -2.62
#